data_AF-A0A495ACE0-F1
#
_entry.id   AF-A0A495ACE0-F1
#
_cell.length_a   1.000
_cell.length_b   1.000
_cell.length_c   1.000
_cell.angle_alpha   90.00
_cell.angle_beta   90.00
_cell.angle_gamma   90.00
#
_symmetry.space_group_name_H-M   'P 1'
#
loop_
_entity.id
_entity.type
_entity.pdbx_description
1 polymer ?
#
loop_
_entity_poly.entity_id
_entity_poly.type
_entity_poly.pdbx_seq_one_letter_code
_entity_poly.pdbx_strand_id
1 'polypeptide(L)'
;MQSTRSKLIDLLEKNKEQYISGQSLSEVLGISRSAIWKHMNELKKDGYIIEAKSNKGYRIIDFPNKLSENTVKWGLRTKWLGKRIIHHESIASTQTIAHDEARNNAPGGTIIIADEQTKGRGRIARNWDSSKGKGIWLSMILRPEIQPHHAPQLTLLTATVLADVLSNYVDINPKIKWPNDILMNNKKMAGILTEMQAEQDQIWYVIIGIGLNVNHSIDDLPEGLRNIATSIKMETSKEWLLKDLIQEILVTFERTYEDYLENGFSEIKQKWEGYGFKIGQEIAIKTLKEEWKAPFLGITDDGALLTKSSSGETIELYSAEIDWFHQTDKS
;
A
#
# COMPACT_ATOMS: atom_id res chain seq x y z
N MET A 1 -14.44 3.31 -18.26
CA MET A 1 -13.86 4.22 -19.28
C MET A 1 -12.95 5.22 -18.58
N GLN A 2 -11.74 5.45 -19.11
CA GLN A 2 -10.82 6.46 -18.57
C GLN A 2 -11.36 7.88 -18.84
N SER A 3 -11.32 8.76 -17.84
CA SER A 3 -11.83 10.13 -17.97
C SER A 3 -11.03 10.93 -19.01
N THR A 4 -11.66 11.92 -19.66
CA THR A 4 -10.98 12.83 -20.61
C THR A 4 -9.77 13.50 -19.97
N ARG A 5 -9.87 13.84 -18.68
CA ARG A 5 -8.77 14.42 -17.89
C ARG A 5 -7.60 13.45 -17.76
N SER A 6 -7.82 12.19 -17.38
CA SER A 6 -6.74 11.20 -17.28
C SER A 6 -6.07 10.94 -18.63
N LYS A 7 -6.83 10.87 -19.74
CA LYS A 7 -6.24 10.72 -21.07
C LYS A 7 -5.41 11.94 -21.49
N LEU A 8 -5.87 13.15 -21.17
CA LEU A 8 -5.12 14.37 -21.44
C LEU A 8 -3.77 14.38 -20.71
N ILE A 9 -3.80 14.00 -19.44
CA ILE A 9 -2.63 13.87 -18.59
C ILE A 9 -1.64 12.86 -19.18
N ASP A 10 -2.09 11.66 -19.56
CA ASP A 10 -1.24 10.64 -20.20
C ASP A 10 -0.60 11.12 -21.51
N LEU A 11 -1.34 11.89 -22.33
CA LEU A 11 -0.80 12.43 -23.58
C LEU A 11 0.30 13.47 -23.33
N LEU A 12 0.13 14.32 -22.33
CA LEU A 12 1.15 15.29 -21.93
C LEU A 12 2.37 14.58 -21.29
N GLU A 13 2.14 13.49 -20.57
CA GLU A 13 3.16 12.66 -19.94
C GLU A 13 4.08 11.99 -20.95
N LYS A 14 3.51 11.46 -22.04
CA LYS A 14 4.29 10.87 -23.14
C LYS A 14 5.09 11.91 -23.94
N ASN A 15 4.77 13.19 -23.81
CA ASN A 15 5.36 14.28 -24.58
C ASN A 15 6.06 15.35 -23.71
N LYS A 16 6.59 14.98 -22.54
CA LYS A 16 7.22 15.90 -21.57
C LYS A 16 8.25 16.86 -22.18
N GLU A 17 9.02 16.42 -23.17
CA GLU A 17 10.07 17.22 -23.77
C GLU A 17 9.59 18.13 -24.92
N GLN A 18 8.41 17.88 -25.47
CA GLN A 18 7.88 18.55 -26.67
C GLN A 18 6.57 19.28 -26.39
N TYR A 19 6.24 20.27 -27.22
CA TYR A 19 4.91 20.87 -27.16
C TYR A 19 3.94 20.04 -27.97
N ILE A 20 2.76 19.79 -27.42
CA ILE A 20 1.65 19.17 -28.15
C ILE A 20 0.61 20.22 -28.49
N SER A 21 0.22 20.30 -29.77
CA SER A 21 -0.71 21.33 -30.21
C SER A 21 -2.11 21.11 -29.62
N GLY A 22 -2.82 22.19 -29.31
CA GLY A 22 -4.21 22.09 -28.83
C GLY A 22 -5.15 21.43 -29.85
N GLN A 23 -4.81 21.52 -31.15
CA GLN A 23 -5.53 20.83 -32.23
C GLN A 23 -5.32 19.31 -32.16
N SER A 24 -4.08 18.86 -32.01
CA SER A 24 -3.77 17.42 -31.89
C SER A 24 -4.44 16.80 -30.66
N LEU A 25 -4.39 17.49 -29.51
CA LEU A 25 -5.09 17.04 -28.31
C LEU A 25 -6.61 16.98 -28.51
N SER A 26 -7.18 17.97 -29.21
CA SER A 26 -8.60 18.04 -29.52
C SER A 26 -9.05 16.84 -30.37
N GLU A 27 -8.27 16.49 -31.39
CA GLU A 27 -8.53 15.36 -32.29
C GLU A 27 -8.43 14.01 -31.56
N VAL A 28 -7.35 13.80 -30.79
CA VAL A 28 -7.13 12.54 -30.08
C VAL A 28 -8.18 12.32 -28.98
N LEU A 29 -8.61 13.38 -28.29
CA LEU A 29 -9.56 13.28 -27.19
C LEU A 29 -11.02 13.41 -27.62
N GLY A 30 -11.29 13.79 -28.86
CA GLY A 30 -12.65 14.01 -29.38
C GLY A 30 -13.39 15.15 -28.67
N ILE A 31 -12.67 16.20 -28.23
CA ILE A 31 -13.25 17.37 -27.54
C ILE A 31 -12.75 18.67 -28.19
N SER A 32 -13.46 19.79 -27.99
CA SER A 32 -13.09 21.07 -28.60
C SER A 32 -11.76 21.63 -28.06
N ARG A 33 -11.08 22.47 -28.85
CA ARG A 33 -9.89 23.22 -28.39
C ARG A 33 -10.16 24.10 -27.16
N SER A 34 -11.38 24.65 -27.05
CA SER A 34 -11.80 25.41 -25.87
C SER A 34 -11.93 24.52 -24.62
N ALA A 35 -12.39 23.28 -24.77
CA ALA A 35 -12.41 22.29 -23.69
C ALA A 35 -10.98 21.90 -23.27
N ILE A 36 -10.04 21.73 -24.22
CA ILE A 36 -8.62 21.54 -23.91
C ILE A 36 -8.08 22.70 -23.06
N TRP A 37 -8.31 23.94 -23.50
CA TRP A 37 -7.87 25.12 -22.75
C TRP A 37 -8.45 25.16 -21.33
N LYS A 38 -9.74 24.82 -21.17
CA LYS A 38 -10.40 24.75 -19.86
C LYS A 38 -9.73 23.69 -18.96
N HIS A 39 -9.48 22.49 -19.47
CA HIS A 39 -8.78 21.45 -18.72
C HIS A 39 -7.34 21.83 -18.35
N MET A 40 -6.60 22.51 -19.23
CA MET A 40 -5.26 23.01 -18.90
C MET A 40 -5.29 24.00 -17.74
N ASN A 41 -6.28 24.89 -17.71
CA ASN A 41 -6.45 25.84 -16.60
C ASN A 41 -6.86 25.15 -15.29
N GLU A 42 -7.69 24.10 -15.35
CA GLU A 42 -8.01 23.27 -14.19
C GLU A 42 -6.76 22.55 -13.67
N LEU A 43 -5.92 22.01 -14.54
CA LEU A 43 -4.63 21.42 -14.14
C LEU A 43 -3.70 22.47 -13.52
N LYS A 44 -3.62 23.68 -14.08
CA LYS A 44 -2.85 24.77 -13.46
C LYS A 44 -3.35 25.12 -12.06
N LYS A 45 -4.68 25.13 -11.85
CA LYS A 45 -5.29 25.34 -10.52
C LYS A 45 -4.95 24.23 -9.53
N ASP A 46 -4.83 22.99 -10.01
CA ASP A 46 -4.37 21.86 -9.20
C ASP A 46 -2.86 21.93 -8.89
N GLY A 47 -2.13 22.90 -9.45
CA GLY A 47 -0.71 23.16 -9.20
C GLY A 47 0.24 22.59 -10.26
N TYR A 48 -0.27 22.17 -11.42
CA TYR A 48 0.57 21.77 -12.54
C TYR A 48 1.19 23.00 -13.21
N ILE A 49 2.50 22.98 -13.44
CA ILE A 49 3.17 24.05 -14.19
C ILE A 49 3.12 23.69 -15.67
N ILE A 50 2.18 24.31 -16.39
CA ILE A 50 1.98 24.08 -17.82
C ILE A 50 2.41 25.30 -18.62
N GLU A 51 3.41 25.10 -19.47
CA GLU A 51 3.81 26.08 -20.47
C GLU A 51 2.84 26.05 -21.64
N ALA A 52 2.33 27.21 -22.02
CA ALA A 52 1.51 27.37 -23.22
C ALA A 52 2.24 28.34 -24.16
N LYS A 53 2.57 27.87 -25.37
CA LYS A 53 3.24 28.69 -26.38
C LYS A 53 2.40 28.79 -27.65
N SER A 54 2.13 30.02 -28.07
CA SER A 54 1.40 30.32 -29.31
C SER A 54 2.03 29.56 -30.49
N ASN A 55 1.18 28.94 -31.31
CA ASN A 55 1.55 28.12 -32.47
C ASN A 55 2.38 26.86 -32.18
N LYS A 56 2.63 26.51 -30.90
CA LYS A 56 3.26 25.22 -30.51
C LYS A 56 2.35 24.36 -29.67
N GLY A 57 1.58 24.96 -28.76
CA GLY A 57 0.64 24.26 -27.88
C GLY A 57 1.11 24.21 -26.43
N TYR A 58 0.94 23.06 -25.79
CA TYR A 58 1.11 22.88 -24.34
C TYR A 58 2.25 21.90 -24.03
N ARG A 59 2.95 22.15 -22.94
CA ARG A 59 3.96 21.25 -22.35
C ARG A 59 3.90 21.35 -20.83
N ILE A 60 3.96 20.23 -20.13
CA ILE A 60 4.05 20.24 -18.67
C ILE A 60 5.53 20.34 -18.27
N ILE A 61 5.85 21.33 -17.43
CA ILE A 61 7.18 21.58 -16.89
C ILE A 61 7.34 20.91 -15.53
N ASP A 62 6.30 20.99 -14.68
CA ASP A 62 6.37 20.53 -13.29
C ASP A 62 4.98 20.16 -12.75
N PHE A 63 4.96 19.48 -11.61
CA PHE A 63 3.78 18.88 -10.98
C PHE A 63 3.62 19.34 -9.55
N PRO A 64 2.39 19.39 -9.03
CA PRO A 64 2.19 19.64 -7.62
C PRO A 64 2.74 18.47 -6.80
N ASN A 65 3.38 18.77 -5.67
CA ASN A 65 3.75 17.78 -4.65
C ASN A 65 2.53 17.31 -3.82
N LYS A 66 1.32 17.71 -4.21
CA LYS A 66 0.07 17.32 -3.55
C LYS A 66 -0.35 15.91 -4.01
N LEU A 67 -0.77 15.09 -3.06
CA LEU A 67 -1.40 13.80 -3.36
C LEU A 67 -2.79 14.04 -3.99
N SER A 68 -3.07 13.37 -5.10
CA SER A 68 -4.35 13.41 -5.81
C SER A 68 -4.47 12.22 -6.75
N GLU A 69 -5.68 11.94 -7.25
CA GLU A 69 -5.88 10.95 -8.32
C GLU A 69 -4.93 11.20 -9.50
N ASN A 70 -4.82 12.45 -9.94
CA ASN A 70 -4.06 12.80 -11.14
C ASN A 70 -2.55 12.67 -10.92
N THR A 71 -2.05 13.11 -9.76
CA THR A 71 -0.61 13.03 -9.46
C THR A 71 -0.12 11.60 -9.25
N VAL A 72 -0.96 10.72 -8.70
CA VAL A 72 -0.62 9.29 -8.59
C VAL A 72 -0.73 8.59 -9.94
N LYS A 73 -1.71 8.92 -10.78
CA LYS A 73 -1.82 8.33 -12.13
C LYS A 73 -0.69 8.76 -13.07
N TRP A 74 -0.12 9.95 -12.86
CA TRP A 74 0.93 10.50 -13.71
C TRP A 74 2.18 9.59 -13.73
N GLY A 75 2.42 8.90 -14.84
CA GLY A 75 3.57 8.00 -14.96
C GLY A 75 3.40 6.65 -14.26
N LEU A 76 2.20 6.35 -13.74
CA LEU A 76 1.89 5.03 -13.18
C LEU A 76 1.86 3.98 -14.31
N ARG A 77 2.75 2.99 -14.22
CA ARG A 77 3.01 2.00 -15.29
C ARG A 77 2.30 0.66 -15.12
N THR A 78 1.34 0.57 -14.21
CA THR A 78 0.51 -0.62 -14.03
C THR A 78 -0.37 -0.89 -15.25
N LYS A 79 -0.86 -2.12 -15.42
CA LYS A 79 -1.77 -2.57 -16.48
C LYS A 79 -3.23 -2.39 -16.07
N TRP A 80 -3.61 -2.81 -14.86
CA TRP A 80 -4.98 -2.80 -14.34
C TRP A 80 -5.10 -2.13 -12.97
N LEU A 81 -4.07 -2.22 -12.13
CA LEU A 81 -4.07 -1.67 -10.78
C LEU A 81 -3.97 -0.14 -10.80
N GLY A 82 -4.78 0.57 -10.02
CA GLY A 82 -4.73 2.04 -9.97
C GLY A 82 -5.23 2.75 -11.24
N LYS A 83 -5.88 2.04 -12.16
CA LYS A 83 -6.56 2.69 -13.31
C LYS A 83 -7.76 3.53 -12.86
N ARG A 84 -8.39 3.15 -11.75
CA ARG A 84 -9.33 3.97 -10.99
C ARG A 84 -8.71 4.29 -9.64
N ILE A 85 -8.56 5.58 -9.35
CA ILE A 85 -8.07 6.08 -8.05
C ILE A 85 -9.10 7.06 -7.53
N ILE A 86 -9.54 6.88 -6.29
CA ILE A 86 -10.44 7.78 -5.57
C ILE A 86 -9.61 8.43 -4.48
N HIS A 87 -9.51 9.75 -4.53
CA HIS A 87 -8.75 10.54 -3.55
C HIS A 87 -9.69 11.38 -2.70
N HIS A 88 -9.40 11.42 -1.40
CA HIS A 88 -10.07 12.31 -0.45
C HIS A 88 -9.06 13.09 0.38
N GLU A 89 -9.37 14.35 0.71
CA GLU A 89 -8.50 15.13 1.60
C GLU A 89 -8.59 14.66 3.06
N SER A 90 -9.79 14.34 3.55
CA SER A 90 -9.99 13.80 4.90
C SER A 90 -11.26 12.95 4.93
N ILE A 91 -11.16 11.73 5.45
CA ILE A 91 -12.26 10.77 5.58
C ILE A 91 -12.16 10.01 6.90
N ALA A 92 -13.18 9.23 7.26
CA ALA A 92 -13.10 8.35 8.42
C ALA A 92 -12.06 7.23 8.20
N SER A 93 -12.17 6.47 7.11
CA SER A 93 -11.23 5.40 6.76
C SER A 93 -11.32 5.07 5.27
N THR A 94 -10.17 4.95 4.61
CA THR A 94 -10.03 4.45 3.24
C THR A 94 -10.65 3.07 3.08
N GLN A 95 -10.51 2.21 4.09
CA GLN A 95 -11.07 0.87 4.16
C GLN A 95 -12.60 0.87 4.06
N THR A 96 -13.27 1.81 4.74
CA THR A 96 -14.74 1.95 4.68
C THR A 96 -15.19 2.34 3.29
N ILE A 97 -14.55 3.36 2.69
CA ILE A 97 -14.86 3.79 1.33
C ILE A 97 -14.62 2.64 0.33
N ALA A 98 -13.55 1.88 0.50
CA ALA A 98 -13.26 0.74 -0.35
C ALA A 98 -14.35 -0.34 -0.28
N HIS A 99 -14.90 -0.62 0.91
CA HIS A 99 -16.03 -1.55 1.05
C HIS A 99 -17.28 -1.05 0.33
N ASP A 100 -17.60 0.23 0.46
CA ASP A 100 -18.77 0.82 -0.18
C ASP A 100 -18.63 0.80 -1.71
N GLU A 101 -17.46 1.15 -2.22
CA GLU A 101 -17.12 1.07 -3.64
C GLU A 101 -17.17 -0.38 -4.16
N ALA A 102 -16.64 -1.35 -3.42
CA ALA A 102 -16.66 -2.75 -3.81
C ALA A 102 -18.10 -3.31 -3.87
N ARG A 103 -18.96 -2.94 -2.93
CA ARG A 103 -20.41 -3.27 -2.93
C ARG A 103 -21.15 -2.60 -4.09
N ASN A 104 -20.72 -1.40 -4.48
CA ASN A 104 -21.20 -0.70 -5.66
C ASN A 104 -20.52 -1.16 -6.97
N ASN A 105 -19.98 -2.39 -6.99
CA ASN A 105 -19.36 -3.02 -8.16
C ASN A 105 -18.18 -2.25 -8.76
N ALA A 106 -17.40 -1.54 -7.93
CA ALA A 106 -16.11 -1.03 -8.36
C ALA A 106 -15.24 -2.17 -8.93
N PRO A 107 -14.51 -1.92 -10.02
CA PRO A 107 -13.65 -2.92 -10.62
C PRO A 107 -12.47 -3.27 -9.71
N GLY A 108 -11.99 -4.50 -9.81
CA GLY A 108 -10.70 -4.89 -9.23
C GLY A 108 -9.59 -3.96 -9.70
N GLY A 109 -8.64 -3.65 -8.82
CA GLY A 109 -7.60 -2.66 -9.04
C GLY A 109 -8.01 -1.21 -8.74
N THR A 110 -9.22 -0.98 -8.24
CA THR A 110 -9.58 0.36 -7.72
C THR A 110 -8.79 0.66 -6.46
N ILE A 111 -8.20 1.86 -6.40
CA ILE A 111 -7.42 2.36 -5.27
C ILE A 111 -8.16 3.51 -4.59
N ILE A 112 -8.24 3.48 -3.27
CA ILE A 112 -8.73 4.56 -2.44
C ILE A 112 -7.53 5.12 -1.68
N ILE A 113 -7.31 6.42 -1.75
CA ILE A 113 -6.26 7.12 -1.00
C ILE A 113 -6.84 8.32 -0.27
N ALA A 114 -6.24 8.66 0.86
CA ALA A 114 -6.59 9.89 1.58
C ALA A 114 -5.34 10.64 2.05
N ASP A 115 -5.43 11.97 2.18
CA ASP A 115 -4.36 12.73 2.84
C ASP A 115 -4.38 12.45 4.36
N GLU A 116 -5.56 12.23 4.94
CA GLU A 116 -5.81 12.00 6.36
C GLU A 116 -6.95 10.99 6.59
N GLN A 117 -6.86 10.20 7.68
CA GLN A 117 -8.00 9.45 8.21
C GLN A 117 -8.31 9.86 9.65
N THR A 118 -9.55 10.27 9.91
CA THR A 118 -10.01 10.67 11.26
C THR A 118 -10.37 9.48 12.16
N LYS A 119 -10.59 8.31 11.56
CA LYS A 119 -10.90 7.04 12.24
C LYS A 119 -10.15 5.88 11.57
N GLY A 120 -8.84 6.05 11.34
CA GLY A 120 -7.99 5.01 10.78
C GLY A 120 -8.07 3.73 11.63
N ARG A 121 -8.14 2.56 10.97
CA ARG A 121 -8.36 1.28 11.63
C ARG A 121 -7.21 0.32 11.36
N GLY A 122 -6.76 -0.36 12.40
CA GLY A 122 -5.95 -1.56 12.34
C GLY A 122 -6.77 -2.80 12.74
N ARG A 123 -6.10 -3.95 12.88
CA ARG A 123 -6.71 -5.20 13.34
C ARG A 123 -7.31 -5.06 14.74
N ILE A 124 -8.35 -5.85 15.03
CA ILE A 124 -9.01 -5.91 16.35
C ILE A 124 -9.47 -4.50 16.80
N ALA A 125 -10.00 -3.72 15.87
CA ALA A 125 -10.51 -2.35 16.09
C ALA A 125 -9.51 -1.37 16.74
N ARG A 126 -8.20 -1.62 16.63
CA ARG A 126 -7.18 -0.66 17.08
C ARG A 126 -7.18 0.57 16.18
N ASN A 127 -6.94 1.74 16.75
CA ASN A 127 -6.81 2.97 15.98
C ASN A 127 -5.46 3.00 15.24
N TRP A 128 -5.47 3.51 14.01
CA TRP A 128 -4.28 3.83 13.23
C TRP A 128 -4.16 5.35 13.07
N ASP A 129 -3.11 5.93 13.64
CA ASP A 129 -2.83 7.36 13.50
C ASP A 129 -2.48 7.69 12.04
N SER A 130 -3.28 8.57 11.43
CA SER A 130 -3.27 8.82 9.98
C SER A 130 -3.13 10.31 9.69
N SER A 131 -2.07 10.95 10.19
CA SER A 131 -1.91 12.40 10.11
C SER A 131 -1.80 12.91 8.67
N LYS A 132 -2.37 14.10 8.42
CA LYS A 132 -2.46 14.69 7.09
C LYS A 132 -1.10 14.82 6.40
N GLY A 133 -0.93 14.15 5.26
CA GLY A 133 0.27 14.25 4.41
C GLY A 133 1.56 13.66 4.99
N LYS A 134 1.48 12.95 6.12
CA LYS A 134 2.65 12.35 6.79
C LYS A 134 2.88 10.89 6.41
N GLY A 135 1.89 10.22 5.87
CA GLY A 135 1.98 8.81 5.49
C GLY A 135 1.13 8.46 4.28
N ILE A 136 1.17 7.19 3.92
CA ILE A 136 0.33 6.61 2.87
C ILE A 136 -0.81 5.87 3.55
N TRP A 137 -2.02 6.37 3.31
CA TRP A 137 -3.27 5.76 3.75
C TRP A 137 -4.00 5.30 2.50
N LEU A 138 -3.93 4.01 2.22
CA LEU A 138 -4.37 3.43 0.95
C LEU A 138 -5.18 2.16 1.19
N SER A 139 -6.29 2.00 0.49
CA SER A 139 -7.00 0.72 0.39
C SER A 139 -7.13 0.30 -1.07
N MET A 140 -6.93 -0.99 -1.34
CA MET A 140 -6.99 -1.58 -2.66
C MET A 140 -8.10 -2.61 -2.73
N ILE A 141 -8.94 -2.53 -3.77
CA ILE A 141 -10.00 -3.50 -4.04
C ILE A 141 -9.46 -4.56 -5.00
N LEU A 142 -9.50 -5.82 -4.61
CA LEU A 142 -9.18 -6.98 -5.42
C LEU A 142 -10.40 -7.89 -5.59
N ARG A 143 -10.41 -8.65 -6.69
CA ARG A 143 -11.41 -9.69 -6.97
C ARG A 143 -10.67 -10.96 -7.40
N PRO A 144 -9.94 -11.62 -6.49
CA PRO A 144 -9.13 -12.79 -6.83
C PRO A 144 -10.01 -14.02 -7.05
N GLU A 145 -9.62 -14.85 -8.02
CA GLU A 145 -10.20 -16.18 -8.23
C GLU A 145 -9.45 -17.24 -7.40
N ILE A 146 -9.37 -17.02 -6.08
CA ILE A 146 -8.75 -17.94 -5.12
C ILE A 146 -9.77 -18.40 -4.07
N GLN A 147 -9.50 -19.53 -3.43
CA GLN A 147 -10.36 -20.00 -2.33
C GLN A 147 -10.23 -19.08 -1.10
N PRO A 148 -11.31 -18.89 -0.32
CA PRO A 148 -11.31 -18.03 0.86
C PRO A 148 -10.18 -18.31 1.87
N HIS A 149 -9.80 -19.58 2.04
CA HIS A 149 -8.75 -19.98 2.97
C HIS A 149 -7.34 -19.54 2.53
N HIS A 150 -7.14 -19.19 1.25
CA HIS A 150 -5.89 -18.61 0.73
C HIS A 150 -5.82 -17.08 0.89
N ALA A 151 -6.91 -16.39 1.24
CA ALA A 151 -6.91 -14.93 1.41
C ALA A 151 -5.82 -14.38 2.36
N PRO A 152 -5.40 -15.07 3.45
CA PRO A 152 -4.27 -14.65 4.28
C PRO A 152 -2.96 -14.45 3.50
N GLN A 153 -2.73 -15.24 2.44
CA GLN A 153 -1.54 -15.12 1.59
C GLN A 153 -1.42 -13.72 0.96
N LEU A 154 -2.54 -13.06 0.65
CA LEU A 154 -2.52 -11.69 0.11
C LEU A 154 -1.96 -10.66 1.10
N THR A 155 -2.13 -10.89 2.41
CA THR A 155 -1.51 -10.05 3.45
C THR A 155 0.00 -10.21 3.43
N LEU A 156 0.48 -11.45 3.32
CA LEU A 156 1.90 -11.79 3.31
C LEU A 156 2.56 -11.30 2.01
N LEU A 157 1.89 -11.47 0.88
CA LEU A 157 2.25 -10.88 -0.42
C LEU A 157 2.44 -9.38 -0.28
N THR A 158 1.44 -8.67 0.25
CA THR A 158 1.52 -7.22 0.46
C THR A 158 2.71 -6.85 1.34
N ALA A 159 2.98 -7.63 2.40
CA ALA A 159 4.12 -7.38 3.27
C ALA A 159 5.47 -7.54 2.55
N THR A 160 5.62 -8.55 1.68
CA THR A 160 6.82 -8.71 0.85
C THR A 160 6.99 -7.55 -0.14
N VAL A 161 5.90 -7.08 -0.75
CA VAL A 161 5.92 -5.92 -1.66
C VAL A 161 6.38 -4.66 -0.92
N LEU A 162 5.86 -4.41 0.28
CA LEU A 162 6.32 -3.27 1.07
C LEU A 162 7.79 -3.41 1.48
N ALA A 163 8.22 -4.61 1.89
CA ALA A 163 9.61 -4.85 2.25
C ALA A 163 10.56 -4.65 1.05
N ASP A 164 10.18 -5.09 -0.15
CA ASP A 164 10.94 -4.86 -1.38
C ASP A 164 11.14 -3.38 -1.66
N VAL A 165 10.03 -2.64 -1.75
CA VAL A 165 10.03 -1.21 -2.05
C VAL A 165 10.87 -0.47 -1.02
N LEU A 166 10.70 -0.80 0.27
CA LEU A 166 11.47 -0.17 1.34
C LEU A 166 12.97 -0.52 1.26
N SER A 167 13.33 -1.74 0.88
CA SER A 167 14.73 -2.18 0.77
C SER A 167 15.49 -1.54 -0.40
N ASN A 168 14.79 -0.96 -1.39
CA ASN A 168 15.43 -0.19 -2.46
C ASN A 168 16.01 1.15 -1.99
N TYR A 169 15.60 1.62 -0.81
CA TYR A 169 16.12 2.85 -0.22
C TYR A 169 17.30 2.57 0.70
N VAL A 170 18.40 3.31 0.48
CA VAL A 170 19.69 3.13 1.18
C VAL A 170 19.50 3.14 2.70
N ASP A 171 20.16 2.20 3.38
CA ASP A 171 20.18 2.01 4.85
C ASP A 171 18.88 1.51 5.50
N ILE A 172 17.92 1.01 4.70
CA ILE A 172 16.66 0.44 5.20
C ILE A 172 16.72 -1.10 5.13
N ASN A 173 16.65 -1.78 6.28
CA ASN A 173 16.55 -3.25 6.38
C ASN A 173 15.20 -3.67 6.99
N PRO A 174 14.12 -3.71 6.19
CA PRO A 174 12.79 -3.95 6.71
C PRO A 174 12.65 -5.38 7.21
N LYS A 175 11.91 -5.53 8.31
CA LYS A 175 11.53 -6.85 8.83
C LYS A 175 10.02 -6.98 8.86
N ILE A 176 9.52 -8.15 8.47
CA ILE A 176 8.09 -8.44 8.52
C ILE A 176 7.80 -9.15 9.84
N LYS A 177 7.04 -8.49 10.72
CA LYS A 177 6.52 -9.12 11.93
C LYS A 177 5.16 -9.73 11.62
N TRP A 178 5.07 -11.05 11.77
CA TRP A 178 3.88 -11.80 11.38
C TRP A 178 2.63 -11.31 12.14
N PRO A 179 1.47 -11.25 11.45
CA PRO A 179 1.29 -11.54 10.02
C PRO A 179 1.41 -10.30 9.12
N ASN A 180 1.41 -9.08 9.65
CA ASN A 180 0.95 -7.93 8.88
C ASN A 180 1.66 -6.59 9.19
N ASP A 181 2.73 -6.60 9.97
CA ASP A 181 3.43 -5.38 10.37
C ASP A 181 4.82 -5.32 9.72
N ILE A 182 5.20 -4.15 9.20
CA ILE A 182 6.58 -3.88 8.76
C ILE A 182 7.30 -3.11 9.86
N LEU A 183 8.47 -3.61 10.25
CA LEU A 183 9.35 -3.02 11.25
C LEU A 183 10.63 -2.47 10.61
N MET A 184 11.13 -1.40 11.20
CA MET A 184 12.49 -0.90 11.03
C MET A 184 13.09 -0.69 12.41
N ASN A 185 14.30 -1.20 12.65
CA ASN A 185 14.97 -1.04 13.95
C ASN A 185 14.04 -1.38 15.14
N ASN A 186 13.28 -2.48 15.00
CA ASN A 186 12.28 -2.98 15.96
C ASN A 186 11.06 -2.06 16.20
N LYS A 187 10.94 -0.96 15.47
CA LYS A 187 9.80 -0.04 15.52
C LYS A 187 8.89 -0.22 14.32
N LYS A 188 7.59 -0.07 14.52
CA LYS A 188 6.58 -0.22 13.47
C LYS A 188 6.62 0.94 12.48
N MET A 189 6.75 0.62 11.21
CA MET A 189 6.72 1.58 10.10
C MET A 189 5.43 1.44 9.27
N ALA A 190 4.94 0.21 9.09
CA ALA A 190 3.72 -0.03 8.34
C ALA A 190 2.84 -1.11 8.98
N GLY A 191 1.55 -1.07 8.64
CA GLY A 191 0.57 -2.08 8.99
C GLY A 191 -0.33 -2.37 7.79
N ILE A 192 -0.66 -3.65 7.62
CA ILE A 192 -1.55 -4.13 6.56
C ILE A 192 -2.84 -4.65 7.20
N LEU A 193 -3.98 -4.29 6.63
CA LEU A 193 -5.30 -4.76 7.05
C LEU A 193 -6.01 -5.37 5.85
N THR A 194 -6.18 -6.69 5.86
CA THR A 194 -6.92 -7.39 4.81
C THR A 194 -8.29 -7.78 5.34
N GLU A 195 -9.34 -7.33 4.64
CA GLU A 195 -10.73 -7.71 4.91
C GLU A 195 -11.33 -8.31 3.64
N MET A 196 -12.24 -9.27 3.79
CA MET A 196 -12.79 -10.04 2.69
C MET A 196 -14.31 -10.13 2.82
N GLN A 197 -14.99 -10.04 1.68
CA GLN A 197 -16.38 -10.47 1.55
C GLN A 197 -16.40 -11.73 0.70
N ALA A 198 -16.88 -12.83 1.26
CA ALA A 198 -16.95 -14.14 0.61
C ALA A 198 -18.24 -14.87 0.97
N GLU A 199 -18.64 -15.80 0.11
CA GLU A 199 -19.51 -16.93 0.40
C GLU A 199 -18.67 -18.20 0.60
N GLN A 200 -19.30 -19.34 0.88
CA GLN A 200 -18.59 -20.58 1.29
C GLN A 200 -17.41 -20.93 0.37
N ASP A 201 -17.59 -20.83 -0.96
CA ASP A 201 -16.57 -21.24 -1.93
C ASP A 201 -16.08 -20.11 -2.84
N GLN A 202 -16.60 -18.89 -2.68
CA GLN A 202 -16.31 -17.79 -3.60
C GLN A 202 -16.03 -16.47 -2.87
N ILE A 203 -14.91 -15.85 -3.22
CA ILE A 203 -14.58 -14.48 -2.81
C ILE A 203 -15.29 -13.49 -3.74
N TRP A 204 -16.10 -12.61 -3.18
CA TRP A 204 -16.70 -11.50 -3.92
C TRP A 204 -15.68 -10.38 -4.16
N TYR A 205 -14.96 -10.01 -3.09
CA TYR A 205 -13.85 -9.07 -3.14
C TYR A 205 -12.97 -9.18 -1.88
N VAL A 206 -11.73 -8.76 -2.02
CA VAL A 206 -10.77 -8.53 -0.93
C VAL A 206 -10.39 -7.06 -0.90
N ILE A 207 -10.24 -6.50 0.29
CA ILE A 207 -9.76 -5.14 0.49
C ILE A 207 -8.49 -5.17 1.32
N ILE A 208 -7.39 -4.70 0.72
CA ILE A 208 -6.10 -4.59 1.36
C ILE A 208 -5.87 -3.11 1.70
N GLY A 209 -5.95 -2.79 2.99
CA GLY A 209 -5.56 -1.51 3.57
C GLY A 209 -4.07 -1.50 3.92
N ILE A 210 -3.38 -0.42 3.56
CA ILE A 210 -1.98 -0.15 3.86
C ILE A 210 -1.93 1.19 4.61
N GLY A 211 -1.40 1.14 5.83
CA GLY A 211 -0.95 2.31 6.56
C GLY A 211 0.58 2.30 6.62
N LEU A 212 1.23 3.30 6.03
CA LEU A 212 2.69 3.40 5.99
C LEU A 212 3.15 4.80 6.43
N ASN A 213 3.98 4.85 7.46
CA ASN A 213 4.54 6.09 8.00
C ASN A 213 5.71 6.54 7.11
N VAL A 214 5.58 7.70 6.47
CA VAL A 214 6.59 8.18 5.52
C VAL A 214 7.36 9.38 6.08
N ASN A 215 6.70 10.52 6.30
CA ASN A 215 7.33 11.80 6.61
C ASN A 215 7.09 12.29 8.05
N HIS A 216 6.64 11.41 8.95
CA HIS A 216 6.50 11.76 10.37
C HIS A 216 7.88 12.06 10.97
N SER A 217 7.98 13.14 11.74
CA SER A 217 9.03 13.32 12.76
C SER A 217 8.58 12.70 14.08
N ILE A 218 9.48 12.64 15.06
CA ILE A 218 9.15 12.14 16.41
C ILE A 218 8.04 12.96 17.08
N ASP A 219 7.97 14.27 16.79
CA ASP A 219 7.00 15.19 17.36
C ASP A 219 5.62 15.08 16.72
N ASP A 220 5.55 14.56 15.48
CA ASP A 220 4.28 14.25 14.83
C ASP A 220 3.59 13.03 15.46
N LEU A 221 4.34 12.15 16.15
CA LEU A 221 3.81 10.94 16.76
C LEU A 221 3.21 11.22 18.15
N PRO A 222 2.03 10.64 18.47
CA PRO A 222 1.50 10.59 19.84
C PRO A 222 2.53 10.04 20.82
N GLU A 223 2.58 10.57 22.04
CA GLU A 223 3.60 10.25 23.04
C GLU A 223 3.77 8.73 23.26
N GLY A 224 2.66 7.99 23.39
CA GLY A 224 2.67 6.54 23.55
C GLY A 224 3.21 5.74 22.36
N LEU A 225 3.35 6.36 21.17
CA LEU A 225 3.84 5.69 19.95
C LEU A 225 5.32 5.98 19.68
N ARG A 226 5.92 7.01 20.30
CA ARG A 226 7.29 7.48 19.99
C ARG A 226 8.40 6.42 20.14
N ASN A 227 8.20 5.45 21.04
CA ASN A 227 9.16 4.37 21.27
C ASN A 227 8.91 3.12 20.41
N ILE A 228 7.73 2.99 19.81
CA ILE A 228 7.29 1.77 19.12
C ILE A 228 6.98 1.97 17.64
N ALA A 229 6.96 3.22 17.17
CA ALA A 229 6.72 3.58 15.78
C ALA A 229 7.88 4.38 15.20
N THR A 230 8.03 4.30 13.88
CA THR A 230 9.02 5.06 13.10
C THR A 230 8.44 5.40 11.73
N SER A 231 9.20 6.12 10.91
CA SER A 231 8.85 6.54 9.55
C SER A 231 10.06 6.47 8.63
N ILE A 232 9.83 6.44 7.31
CA ILE A 232 10.93 6.47 6.34
C ILE A 232 11.83 7.71 6.57
N LYS A 233 11.25 8.88 6.88
CA LYS A 233 11.98 10.11 7.17
C LYS A 233 12.84 10.00 8.43
N MET A 234 12.34 9.38 9.49
CA MET A 234 13.13 9.20 10.72
C MET A 234 14.33 8.29 10.50
N GLU A 235 14.19 7.28 9.65
CA GLU A 235 15.24 6.30 9.38
C GLU A 235 16.24 6.79 8.31
N THR A 236 15.81 7.65 7.39
CA THR A 236 16.65 8.15 6.27
C THR A 236 17.10 9.60 6.39
N SER A 237 16.54 10.34 7.36
CA SER A 237 16.73 11.79 7.53
C SER A 237 16.33 12.64 6.30
N LYS A 238 15.44 12.12 5.43
CA LYS A 238 14.99 12.78 4.18
C LYS A 238 13.48 12.77 4.07
N GLU A 239 12.93 13.76 3.38
CA GLU A 239 11.51 13.76 2.99
C GLU A 239 11.32 13.02 1.67
N TRP A 240 10.19 12.33 1.58
CA TRP A 240 9.84 11.49 0.45
C TRP A 240 8.53 11.92 -0.19
N LEU A 241 8.48 11.87 -1.52
CA LEU A 241 7.27 12.15 -2.28
C LEU A 241 6.32 10.95 -2.17
N LEU A 242 5.18 11.13 -1.51
CA LEU A 242 4.19 10.07 -1.29
C LEU A 242 3.72 9.42 -2.60
N LYS A 243 3.57 10.24 -3.66
CA LYS A 243 3.14 9.76 -4.98
C LYS A 243 4.12 8.74 -5.56
N ASP A 244 5.43 8.95 -5.42
CA ASP A 244 6.45 8.11 -6.04
C ASP A 244 6.49 6.75 -5.32
N LEU A 245 6.43 6.77 -3.98
CA LEU A 245 6.29 5.57 -3.16
C LEU A 245 5.01 4.79 -3.48
N ILE A 246 3.86 5.47 -3.60
CA ILE A 246 2.60 4.81 -3.99
C ILE A 246 2.74 4.15 -5.35
N GLN A 247 3.31 4.84 -6.35
CA GLN A 247 3.51 4.28 -7.68
C GLN A 247 4.40 3.05 -7.66
N GLU A 248 5.51 3.09 -6.92
CA GLU A 248 6.42 1.96 -6.78
C GLU A 248 5.74 0.76 -6.09
N ILE A 249 4.96 1.01 -5.04
CA ILE A 249 4.16 -0.02 -4.36
C ILE A 249 3.15 -0.63 -5.34
N LEU A 250 2.40 0.17 -6.10
CA LEU A 250 1.39 -0.35 -7.02
C LEU A 250 2.03 -1.14 -8.18
N VAL A 251 3.14 -0.66 -8.75
CA VAL A 251 3.84 -1.38 -9.82
C VAL A 251 4.41 -2.71 -9.32
N THR A 252 5.04 -2.70 -8.14
CA THR A 252 5.61 -3.90 -7.52
C THR A 252 4.50 -4.88 -7.14
N PHE A 253 3.41 -4.37 -6.55
CA PHE A 253 2.25 -5.18 -6.18
C PHE A 253 1.63 -5.86 -7.38
N GLU A 254 1.35 -5.14 -8.46
CA GLU A 254 0.71 -5.71 -9.64
C GLU A 254 1.52 -6.87 -10.21
N ARG A 255 2.84 -6.70 -10.35
CA ARG A 255 3.74 -7.76 -10.82
C ARG A 255 3.72 -8.97 -9.89
N THR A 256 3.89 -8.75 -8.59
CA THR A 256 3.95 -9.85 -7.61
C THR A 256 2.60 -10.56 -7.47
N TYR A 257 1.49 -9.83 -7.64
CA TYR A 257 0.14 -10.40 -7.61
C TYR A 257 -0.18 -11.21 -8.88
N GLU A 258 0.24 -10.75 -10.06
CA GLU A 258 0.12 -11.52 -11.31
C GLU A 258 0.91 -12.84 -11.19
N ASP A 259 2.16 -12.77 -10.72
CA ASP A 259 3.00 -13.94 -10.48
C ASP A 259 2.39 -14.92 -9.46
N TYR A 260 1.83 -14.41 -8.35
CA TYR A 260 1.12 -15.22 -7.37
C TYR A 260 -0.06 -16.01 -7.96
N LEU A 261 -0.85 -15.37 -8.84
CA LEU A 261 -1.98 -16.05 -9.47
C LEU A 261 -1.54 -17.13 -10.47
N GLU A 262 -0.38 -16.94 -11.11
CA GLU A 262 0.15 -17.88 -12.10
C GLU A 262 0.94 -19.04 -11.46
N ASN A 263 1.80 -18.72 -10.49
CA ASN A 263 2.82 -19.63 -9.94
C ASN A 263 2.56 -20.03 -8.48
N GLY A 264 1.58 -19.42 -7.82
CA GLY A 264 1.20 -19.73 -6.43
C GLY A 264 2.04 -19.02 -5.37
N PHE A 265 1.97 -19.51 -4.13
CA PHE A 265 2.49 -18.81 -2.95
C PHE A 265 3.98 -19.08 -2.63
N SER A 266 4.60 -20.09 -3.24
CA SER A 266 5.93 -20.58 -2.80
C SER A 266 7.04 -19.52 -2.88
N GLU A 267 7.09 -18.71 -3.94
CA GLU A 267 8.09 -17.64 -4.05
C GLU A 267 7.86 -16.54 -3.02
N ILE A 268 6.60 -16.16 -2.80
CA ILE A 268 6.23 -15.17 -1.79
C ILE A 268 6.59 -15.67 -0.39
N LYS A 269 6.34 -16.95 -0.10
CA LYS A 269 6.74 -17.58 1.16
C LYS A 269 8.24 -17.47 1.40
N GLN A 270 9.06 -17.91 0.44
CA GLN A 270 10.51 -17.85 0.56
C GLN A 270 11.00 -16.41 0.81
N LYS A 271 10.41 -15.46 0.08
CA LYS A 271 10.73 -14.05 0.23
C LYS A 271 10.32 -13.49 1.57
N TRP A 272 9.11 -13.84 2.03
CA TRP A 272 8.57 -13.45 3.33
C TRP A 272 9.47 -13.95 4.45
N GLU A 273 9.92 -15.20 4.39
CA GLU A 273 10.83 -15.79 5.36
C GLU A 273 12.21 -15.11 5.36
N GLY A 274 12.70 -14.65 4.20
CA GLY A 274 13.92 -13.83 4.12
C GLY A 274 13.82 -12.51 4.90
N TYR A 275 12.64 -11.90 4.93
CA TYR A 275 12.37 -10.67 5.70
C TYR A 275 11.83 -10.93 7.11
N GLY A 276 11.48 -12.16 7.46
CA GLY A 276 10.75 -12.51 8.67
C GLY A 276 11.46 -12.05 9.95
N PHE A 277 10.73 -11.34 10.81
CA PHE A 277 11.23 -10.93 12.11
C PHE A 277 11.30 -12.13 13.05
N LYS A 278 12.47 -12.37 13.65
CA LYS A 278 12.70 -13.44 14.65
C LYS A 278 12.49 -14.88 14.16
N ILE A 279 12.54 -15.15 12.85
CA ILE A 279 12.58 -16.54 12.37
C ILE A 279 13.80 -17.26 12.98
N GLY A 280 13.57 -18.48 13.46
CA GLY A 280 14.53 -19.31 14.17
C GLY A 280 14.72 -18.95 15.65
N GLN A 281 14.14 -17.87 16.15
CA GLN A 281 14.27 -17.44 17.55
C GLN A 281 13.06 -17.84 18.38
N GLU A 282 13.24 -17.95 19.70
CA GLU A 282 12.13 -18.13 20.62
C GLU A 282 11.23 -16.88 20.68
N ILE A 283 9.93 -17.13 20.61
CA ILE A 283 8.86 -16.15 20.80
C ILE A 283 7.95 -16.63 21.94
N ALA A 284 7.40 -15.69 22.71
CA ALA A 284 6.41 -16.02 23.73
C ALA A 284 5.01 -15.98 23.08
N ILE A 285 4.34 -17.11 23.09
CA ILE A 285 3.04 -17.33 22.45
C ILE A 285 2.00 -17.42 23.54
N LYS A 286 0.93 -16.64 23.39
CA LYS A 286 -0.21 -16.64 24.29
C LYS A 286 -1.48 -16.93 23.52
N THR A 287 -2.16 -18.00 23.95
CA THR A 287 -3.51 -18.35 23.50
C THR A 287 -4.49 -18.12 24.64
N LEU A 288 -5.78 -18.37 24.40
CA LEU A 288 -6.79 -18.33 25.47
C LEU A 288 -6.57 -19.40 26.56
N LYS A 289 -5.80 -20.46 26.27
CA LYS A 289 -5.65 -21.62 27.15
C LYS A 289 -4.28 -21.69 27.82
N GLU A 290 -3.23 -21.24 27.15
CA GLU A 290 -1.85 -21.47 27.56
C GLU A 290 -0.93 -20.35 27.07
N GLU A 291 0.19 -20.20 27.79
CA GLU A 291 1.31 -19.32 27.44
C GLU A 291 2.60 -20.13 27.52
N TRP A 292 3.40 -20.12 26.45
CA TRP A 292 4.66 -20.84 26.39
C TRP A 292 5.66 -20.14 25.46
N LYS A 293 6.93 -20.57 25.54
CA LYS A 293 8.00 -20.11 24.64
C LYS A 293 8.33 -21.21 23.66
N ALA A 294 8.46 -20.85 22.38
CA ALA A 294 8.78 -21.79 21.32
C ALA A 294 9.47 -21.08 20.14
N PRO A 295 10.28 -21.81 19.35
CA PRO A 295 10.93 -21.23 18.18
C PRO A 295 9.90 -20.88 17.09
N PHE A 296 10.02 -19.68 16.51
CA PHE A 296 9.29 -19.31 15.30
C PHE A 296 9.96 -19.94 14.07
N LEU A 297 9.37 -20.99 13.51
CA LEU A 297 9.99 -21.82 12.46
C LEU A 297 9.80 -21.28 11.05
N GLY A 298 8.95 -20.27 10.84
CA GLY A 298 8.57 -19.76 9.54
C GLY A 298 7.05 -19.84 9.34
N ILE A 299 6.60 -19.96 8.10
CA ILE A 299 5.16 -20.01 7.79
C ILE A 299 4.79 -21.24 6.97
N THR A 300 3.55 -21.69 7.09
CA THR A 300 2.98 -22.73 6.22
C THR A 300 2.72 -22.20 4.81
N ASP A 301 2.32 -23.09 3.91
CA ASP A 301 1.96 -22.73 2.53
C ASP A 301 0.64 -21.96 2.44
N ASP A 302 -0.20 -21.97 3.47
CA ASP A 302 -1.39 -21.12 3.61
C ASP A 302 -1.15 -19.86 4.48
N GLY A 303 0.06 -19.70 5.02
CA GLY A 303 0.51 -18.48 5.72
C GLY A 303 0.33 -18.46 7.24
N ALA A 304 -0.06 -19.57 7.85
CA ALA A 304 -0.07 -19.75 9.30
C ALA A 304 1.37 -19.75 9.85
N LEU A 305 1.52 -19.28 11.10
CA LEU A 305 2.80 -19.30 11.79
C LEU A 305 3.14 -20.73 12.23
N LEU A 306 4.33 -21.21 11.85
CA LEU A 306 4.87 -22.50 12.28
C LEU A 306 5.69 -22.34 13.56
N THR A 307 5.39 -23.18 14.55
CA THR A 307 6.09 -23.20 15.85
C THR A 307 6.02 -24.59 16.48
N LYS A 308 6.56 -24.74 17.70
CA LYS A 308 6.38 -25.95 18.51
C LYS A 308 5.36 -25.74 19.62
N SER A 309 4.59 -26.77 19.93
CA SER A 309 3.76 -26.85 21.14
C SER A 309 4.61 -27.01 22.40
N SER A 310 3.98 -26.92 23.56
CA SER A 310 4.58 -27.26 24.86
C SER A 310 5.06 -28.73 24.95
N SER A 311 4.48 -29.64 24.15
CA SER A 311 4.90 -31.04 24.02
C SER A 311 6.03 -31.26 23.00
N GLY A 312 6.43 -30.22 22.25
CA GLY A 312 7.50 -30.28 21.24
C GLY A 312 7.05 -30.66 19.82
N GLU A 313 5.75 -30.88 19.60
CA GLU A 313 5.16 -31.14 18.28
C GLU A 313 5.10 -29.86 17.45
N THR A 314 5.23 -29.98 16.12
CA THR A 314 5.06 -28.82 15.23
C THR A 314 3.58 -28.48 15.11
N ILE A 315 3.24 -27.22 15.31
CA ILE A 315 1.86 -26.72 15.24
C ILE A 315 1.78 -25.45 14.39
N GLU A 316 0.57 -25.18 13.92
CA GLU A 316 0.25 -24.06 13.04
C GLU A 316 -0.67 -23.08 13.78
N LEU A 317 -0.33 -21.80 13.74
CA LEU A 317 -1.12 -20.74 14.37
C LEU A 317 -1.63 -19.75 13.33
N TYR A 318 -2.95 -19.75 13.13
CA TYR A 318 -3.65 -18.80 12.27
C TYR A 318 -3.89 -17.44 12.95
N SER A 319 -3.90 -17.42 14.28
CA SER A 319 -4.01 -16.22 15.11
C SER A 319 -3.50 -16.52 16.52
N ALA A 320 -2.67 -15.63 17.06
CA ALA A 320 -2.20 -15.69 18.44
C ALA A 320 -1.80 -14.30 18.93
N GLU A 321 -1.84 -14.09 20.24
CA GLU A 321 -1.13 -12.96 20.85
C GLU A 321 0.32 -13.40 21.08
N ILE A 322 1.27 -12.69 20.47
CA ILE A 322 2.69 -13.05 20.52
C ILE A 322 3.44 -11.86 21.09
N ASP A 323 4.20 -12.10 22.17
CA ASP A 323 5.19 -11.13 22.64
C ASP A 323 6.49 -11.34 21.86
N TRP A 324 6.66 -10.47 20.87
CA TRP A 324 7.79 -10.44 19.96
C TRP A 324 9.05 -9.80 20.55
N PHE A 325 8.95 -9.07 21.67
CA PHE A 325 10.07 -8.29 22.22
C PHE A 325 10.53 -8.78 23.58
N HIS A 326 9.93 -9.85 24.09
CA HIS A 326 10.43 -10.58 25.24
C HIS A 326 11.93 -10.87 25.08
N GLN A 327 12.72 -10.41 26.04
CA GLN A 327 14.13 -10.79 26.13
C GLN A 327 14.19 -12.19 26.73
N THR A 328 14.91 -13.10 26.07
CA THR A 328 15.43 -14.27 26.77
C THR A 328 16.42 -13.72 27.79
N ASP A 329 16.18 -13.95 29.08
CA ASP A 329 17.19 -13.71 30.11
C ASP A 329 18.48 -14.38 29.64
N LYS A 330 19.50 -13.56 29.38
CA LYS A 330 20.83 -14.08 29.05
C LYS A 330 21.29 -14.89 30.27
N SER A 331 21.46 -16.18 30.07
CA SER A 331 22.18 -17.06 31.01
C SER A 331 23.68 -16.78 30.96
#